data_AF-A0A643F944-F1
#
_entry.id   AF-A0A643F944-F1
#
_cell.length_a   1.000
_cell.length_b   1.000
_cell.length_c   1.000
_cell.angle_alpha   90.00
_cell.angle_beta   90.00
_cell.angle_gamma   90.00
#
_symmetry.space_group_name_H-M   'P 1'
#
loop_
_entity.id
_entity.type
_entity.pdbx_description
1 polymer ?
#
loop_
_entity_poly.entity_id
_entity_poly.type
_entity_poly.pdbx_seq_one_letter_code
_entity_poly.pdbx_strand_id
1 'polypeptide(L)'
;MGGPAGAAVGGLVATALGTDATPDAVSTALLGDPNAAVKLKELEVNSKVQLQQLAVSAEQNRLQAAAAQYAAEAADRDSARKLAAQQPKDWVRPSITVLLLLGAGGIVFFVFSGMADTLLRDATASLTIGTIVGYWFNELKQVLAFWFGTTGETQRANAEVRQFAVTPGTVTADSPGQK
;
A
#
# COMPACT_ATOMS: atom_id res chain seq x y z
N MET A 1 20.22 -15.88 -26.96
CA MET A 1 20.27 -14.43 -26.79
C MET A 1 19.60 -13.78 -28.01
N GLY A 2 18.27 -13.73 -28.07
CA GLY A 2 17.57 -13.37 -29.32
C GLY A 2 16.07 -13.16 -29.12
N GLY A 3 15.69 -12.38 -28.11
CA GLY A 3 14.31 -11.96 -27.89
C GLY A 3 14.16 -10.45 -28.06
N PRO A 4 12.92 -9.92 -28.21
CA PRO A 4 12.64 -8.50 -28.42
C PRO A 4 13.23 -7.58 -27.33
N ALA A 5 13.40 -8.09 -26.10
CA ALA A 5 14.12 -7.39 -25.04
C ALA A 5 15.63 -7.21 -25.35
N GLY A 6 16.26 -8.17 -26.02
CA GLY A 6 17.66 -8.09 -26.46
C GLY A 6 17.90 -7.09 -27.60
N ALA A 7 16.90 -6.89 -28.47
CA ALA A 7 16.96 -5.86 -29.51
C ALA A 7 16.86 -4.44 -28.94
N ALA A 8 16.04 -4.24 -27.89
CA ALA A 8 15.93 -2.95 -27.21
C ALA A 8 17.22 -2.58 -26.45
N VAL A 9 17.84 -3.55 -25.77
CA VAL A 9 19.15 -3.34 -25.11
C VAL A 9 20.26 -3.12 -26.14
N GLY A 10 20.26 -3.87 -27.26
CA GLY A 10 21.22 -3.68 -28.36
C GLY A 10 21.18 -2.27 -28.98
N GLY A 11 19.99 -1.68 -29.13
CA GLY A 11 19.81 -0.32 -29.65
C GLY A 11 20.33 0.79 -28.71
N LEU A 12 20.16 0.63 -27.40
CA LEU A 12 20.67 1.59 -26.41
C LEU A 12 22.20 1.57 -26.32
N VAL A 13 22.80 0.38 -26.39
CA VAL A 13 24.26 0.20 -26.35
C VAL A 13 24.92 0.73 -27.63
N ALA A 14 24.32 0.47 -28.79
CA ALA A 14 24.72 1.02 -30.08
C ALA A 14 24.71 2.56 -30.12
N THR A 15 23.69 3.17 -29.54
CA THR A 15 23.58 4.65 -29.47
C THR A 15 24.65 5.26 -28.55
N ALA A 16 25.00 4.58 -27.45
CA ALA A 16 26.03 5.04 -26.52
C ALA A 16 27.48 4.86 -27.06
N LEU A 17 27.67 3.85 -27.93
CA LEU A 17 28.95 3.54 -28.56
C LEU A 17 29.14 4.19 -29.94
N GLY A 18 28.05 4.71 -30.54
CA GLY A 18 28.07 5.25 -31.90
C GLY A 18 28.20 4.17 -32.97
N THR A 19 27.76 2.94 -32.70
CA THR A 19 27.92 1.76 -33.56
C THR A 19 26.56 1.18 -33.94
N ASP A 20 26.51 0.27 -34.92
CA ASP A 20 25.25 -0.40 -35.29
C ASP A 20 24.66 -1.25 -34.14
N ALA A 21 23.33 -1.34 -34.08
CA ALA A 21 22.54 -2.09 -33.09
C ALA A 21 22.58 -3.62 -33.28
N THR A 22 23.61 -4.15 -33.93
CA THR A 22 23.81 -5.58 -34.13
C THR A 22 24.70 -6.15 -33.01
N PRO A 23 24.37 -7.33 -32.45
CA PRO A 23 25.16 -7.96 -31.39
C PRO A 23 26.65 -8.11 -31.74
N ASP A 24 26.95 -8.38 -33.01
CA ASP A 24 28.30 -8.56 -33.51
C ASP A 24 29.09 -7.22 -33.56
N ALA A 25 28.45 -6.12 -33.98
CA ALA A 25 29.08 -4.80 -34.01
C ALA A 25 29.36 -4.26 -32.60
N VAL A 26 28.44 -4.48 -31.66
CA VAL A 26 28.62 -4.12 -30.24
C VAL A 26 29.74 -4.95 -29.61
N SER A 27 29.84 -6.25 -29.91
CA SER A 27 30.93 -7.10 -29.39
C SER A 27 32.30 -6.67 -29.92
N THR A 28 32.36 -6.26 -31.19
CA THR A 28 33.59 -5.79 -31.84
C THR A 28 34.03 -4.43 -31.30
N ALA A 29 33.09 -3.53 -31.02
CA ALA A 29 33.35 -2.24 -30.39
C ALA A 29 33.78 -2.37 -28.91
N LEU A 30 33.20 -3.33 -28.16
CA LEU A 30 33.62 -3.65 -26.80
C LEU A 30 35.04 -4.24 -26.73
N LEU A 31 35.44 -5.03 -27.74
CA LEU A 31 36.77 -5.62 -27.82
C LEU A 31 37.84 -4.62 -28.30
N GLY A 32 37.43 -3.60 -29.07
CA GLY A 32 38.32 -2.60 -29.65
C GLY A 32 38.59 -1.36 -28.78
N ASP A 33 37.71 -1.04 -27.82
CA ASP A 33 37.83 0.17 -27.01
C ASP A 33 37.56 -0.10 -25.51
N PRO A 34 38.58 -0.01 -24.63
CA PRO A 34 38.41 -0.12 -23.18
C PRO A 34 37.41 0.88 -22.59
N ASN A 35 37.22 2.04 -23.22
CA ASN A 35 36.23 3.04 -22.79
C ASN A 35 34.78 2.64 -23.11
N ALA A 36 34.56 1.72 -24.06
CA ALA A 36 33.23 1.20 -24.38
C ALA A 36 32.63 0.42 -23.20
N ALA A 37 33.45 -0.36 -22.51
CA ALA A 37 33.06 -1.10 -21.32
C ALA A 37 32.70 -0.18 -20.15
N VAL A 38 33.41 0.94 -19.99
CA VAL A 38 33.14 1.95 -18.95
C VAL A 38 31.82 2.66 -19.21
N LYS A 39 31.58 3.11 -20.45
CA LYS A 39 30.31 3.75 -20.84
C LYS A 39 29.11 2.81 -20.70
N LEU A 40 29.26 1.54 -21.06
CA LEU A 40 28.21 0.54 -20.87
C LEU A 40 27.88 0.34 -19.38
N LYS A 41 28.91 0.30 -18.53
CA LYS A 41 28.73 0.20 -17.08
C LYS A 41 28.03 1.43 -16.51
N GLU A 42 28.38 2.62 -16.98
CA GLU A 42 27.76 3.88 -16.58
C GLU A 42 26.28 3.95 -17.02
N LEU A 43 25.96 3.48 -18.23
CA LEU A 43 24.58 3.38 -18.71
C LEU A 43 23.76 2.37 -17.90
N GLU A 44 24.35 1.22 -17.55
CA GLU A 44 23.73 0.20 -16.71
C GLU A 44 23.43 0.75 -15.31
N VAL A 45 24.39 1.45 -14.70
CA VAL A 45 24.23 2.07 -13.37
C VAL A 45 23.16 3.15 -13.41
N ASN A 46 23.18 4.06 -14.38
CA ASN A 46 22.16 5.11 -14.52
C ASN A 46 20.76 4.53 -14.75
N SER A 47 20.63 3.51 -15.60
CA SER A 47 19.36 2.84 -15.85
C SER A 47 18.85 2.14 -14.58
N LYS A 48 19.74 1.52 -13.81
CA LYS A 48 19.38 0.88 -12.54
C LYS A 48 18.89 1.91 -11.51
N VAL A 49 19.53 3.07 -11.43
CA VAL A 49 19.09 4.16 -10.55
C VAL A 49 17.72 4.68 -10.96
N GLN A 50 17.48 4.92 -12.26
CA GLN A 50 16.17 5.35 -12.76
C GLN A 50 15.07 4.32 -12.50
N LEU A 51 15.36 3.03 -12.70
CA LEU A 51 14.41 1.95 -12.41
C LEU A 51 14.10 1.86 -10.91
N GLN A 52 15.11 2.01 -10.05
CA GLN A 52 14.90 2.07 -8.60
C GLN A 52 14.05 3.27 -8.20
N GLN A 53 14.31 4.44 -8.77
CA GLN A 53 13.56 5.65 -8.47
C GLN A 53 12.11 5.57 -8.96
N LEU A 54 11.88 4.97 -10.14
CA LEU A 54 10.55 4.71 -10.66
C LEU A 54 9.80 3.69 -9.81
N ALA A 55 10.47 2.63 -9.32
CA ALA A 55 9.88 1.66 -8.41
C ALA A 55 9.49 2.30 -7.07
N VAL A 56 10.33 3.16 -6.50
CA VAL A 56 10.03 3.91 -5.27
C VAL A 56 8.85 4.85 -5.50
N SER A 57 8.83 5.60 -6.61
CA SER A 57 7.73 6.51 -6.96
C SER A 57 6.40 5.77 -7.16
N ALA A 58 6.44 4.62 -7.84
CA ALA A 58 5.26 3.78 -8.03
C ALA A 58 4.71 3.26 -6.68
N GLU A 59 5.58 2.82 -5.78
CA GLU A 59 5.15 2.38 -4.45
C GLU A 59 4.59 3.55 -3.62
N GLN A 60 5.23 4.72 -3.67
CA GLN A 60 4.73 5.93 -3.00
C GLN A 60 3.34 6.33 -3.53
N ASN A 61 3.12 6.31 -4.85
CA ASN A 61 1.82 6.60 -5.45
C ASN A 61 0.77 5.58 -5.02
N ARG A 62 1.14 4.29 -4.94
CA ARG A 62 0.25 3.22 -4.47
C ARG A 62 -0.15 3.44 -3.01
N LEU A 63 0.81 3.79 -2.15
CA LEU A 63 0.57 4.09 -0.74
C LEU A 63 -0.27 5.35 -0.56
N GLN A 64 -0.03 6.41 -1.35
CA GLN A 64 -0.86 7.61 -1.33
C GLN A 64 -2.29 7.34 -1.78
N ALA A 65 -2.48 6.54 -2.84
CA ALA A 65 -3.81 6.15 -3.30
C ALA A 65 -4.56 5.36 -2.22
N ALA A 66 -3.89 4.40 -1.57
CA ALA A 66 -4.46 3.66 -0.44
C ALA A 66 -4.82 4.60 0.72
N ALA A 67 -3.90 5.50 1.11
CA ALA A 67 -4.14 6.48 2.17
C ALA A 67 -5.32 7.41 1.86
N ALA A 68 -5.44 7.87 0.61
CA ALA A 68 -6.55 8.70 0.15
C ALA A 68 -7.89 7.95 0.20
N GLN A 69 -7.91 6.66 -0.17
CA GLN A 69 -9.10 5.82 -0.04
C GLN A 69 -9.52 5.65 1.42
N TYR A 70 -8.57 5.34 2.32
CA TYR A 70 -8.86 5.25 3.75
C TYR A 70 -9.35 6.59 4.33
N ALA A 71 -8.77 7.72 3.89
CA ALA A 71 -9.20 9.04 4.32
C ALA A 71 -10.61 9.40 3.82
N ALA A 72 -10.95 9.03 2.58
CA ALA A 72 -12.28 9.23 2.02
C ALA A 72 -13.33 8.37 2.76
N GLU A 73 -13.00 7.11 3.05
CA GLU A 73 -13.87 6.22 3.83
C GLU A 73 -14.06 6.71 5.28
N ALA A 74 -13.01 7.28 5.89
CA ALA A 74 -13.10 7.92 7.19
C ALA A 74 -13.99 9.17 7.16
N ALA A 75 -13.86 10.01 6.12
CA ALA A 75 -14.69 11.22 5.95
C ALA A 75 -16.17 10.88 5.71
N ASP A 76 -16.45 9.82 4.94
CA ASP A 76 -17.82 9.35 4.71
C ASP A 76 -18.46 8.85 6.01
N ARG A 77 -17.71 8.10 6.84
CA ARG A 77 -18.14 7.68 8.19
C ARG A 77 -18.42 8.88 9.10
N ASP A 78 -17.58 9.91 9.06
CA ASP A 78 -17.80 11.15 9.84
C ASP A 78 -19.06 11.91 9.39
N SER A 79 -19.33 11.96 8.08
CA SER A 79 -20.56 12.52 7.52
C SER A 79 -21.80 11.75 8.01
N ALA A 80 -21.74 10.41 7.99
CA ALA A 80 -22.80 9.54 8.48
C ALA A 80 -23.07 9.71 9.99
N ARG A 81 -22.05 10.02 10.80
CA ARG A 81 -22.20 10.37 12.23
C ARG A 81 -22.88 11.72 12.42
N LYS A 82 -22.47 12.75 11.66
CA LYS A 82 -23.08 14.08 11.72
C LYS A 82 -24.56 14.06 11.32
N LEU A 83 -24.91 13.28 10.30
CA LEU A 83 -26.30 13.05 9.93
C LEU A 83 -27.07 12.29 11.02
N ALA A 84 -26.44 11.34 11.71
CA ALA A 84 -27.03 10.63 12.85
C ALA A 84 -27.39 11.57 14.01
N ALA A 85 -26.49 12.52 14.33
CA ALA A 85 -26.70 13.50 15.39
C ALA A 85 -27.89 14.43 15.12
N GLN A 86 -28.32 14.56 13.85
CA GLN A 86 -29.50 15.33 13.45
C GLN A 86 -30.80 14.51 13.46
N GLN A 87 -30.73 13.18 13.71
CA GLN A 87 -31.90 12.31 13.75
C GLN A 87 -32.27 11.92 15.19
N PRO A 88 -33.31 12.53 15.80
CA PRO A 88 -33.59 12.43 17.23
C PRO A 88 -34.14 11.07 17.71
N LYS A 89 -34.21 10.04 16.85
CA LYS A 89 -34.89 8.76 17.16
C LYS A 89 -34.27 7.56 16.42
N ASP A 90 -32.95 7.50 16.29
CA ASP A 90 -32.30 6.32 15.69
C ASP A 90 -32.09 5.20 16.73
N TRP A 91 -32.98 4.21 16.71
CA TRP A 91 -32.89 3.02 17.57
C TRP A 91 -32.17 1.85 16.89
N VAL A 92 -32.00 1.89 15.56
CA VAL A 92 -31.49 0.77 14.77
C VAL A 92 -29.99 0.61 15.01
N ARG A 93 -29.23 1.71 14.94
CA ARG A 93 -27.77 1.70 15.12
C ARG A 93 -27.31 1.18 16.51
N PRO A 94 -27.83 1.69 17.64
CA PRO A 94 -27.45 1.17 18.95
C PRO A 94 -27.88 -0.29 19.14
N SER A 95 -29.04 -0.69 18.61
CA SER A 95 -29.51 -2.09 18.72
C SER A 95 -28.60 -3.06 17.97
N ILE A 96 -28.18 -2.74 16.74
CA ILE A 96 -27.24 -3.57 15.97
C ILE A 96 -25.87 -3.63 16.68
N THR A 97 -25.42 -2.52 17.27
CA THR A 97 -24.14 -2.47 18.00
C THR A 97 -24.18 -3.38 19.23
N VAL A 98 -25.25 -3.30 20.02
CA VAL A 98 -25.44 -4.16 21.20
C VAL A 98 -25.53 -5.63 20.79
N LEU A 99 -26.27 -5.95 19.72
CA LEU A 99 -26.37 -7.32 19.20
C LEU A 99 -25.01 -7.89 18.76
N LEU A 100 -24.21 -7.10 18.03
CA LEU A 100 -22.87 -7.50 17.59
C LEU A 100 -21.91 -7.70 18.77
N LEU A 101 -21.97 -6.84 19.79
CA LEU A 101 -21.18 -6.95 21.02
C LEU A 101 -21.57 -8.19 21.82
N LEU A 102 -22.87 -8.44 22.00
CA LEU A 102 -23.37 -9.64 22.67
C LEU A 102 -23.00 -10.91 21.89
N GLY A 103 -23.10 -10.89 20.56
CA GLY A 103 -22.69 -12.01 19.71
C GLY A 103 -21.19 -12.28 19.81
N ALA A 104 -20.34 -11.26 19.80
CA ALA A 104 -18.91 -11.42 19.98
C ALA A 104 -18.56 -11.97 21.37
N GLY A 105 -19.20 -11.45 22.42
CA GLY A 105 -19.07 -11.99 23.78
C GLY A 105 -19.55 -13.45 23.88
N GLY A 106 -20.65 -13.78 23.20
CA GLY A 106 -21.20 -15.13 23.12
C GLY A 106 -20.27 -16.11 22.40
N ILE A 107 -19.64 -15.70 21.30
CA ILE A 107 -18.64 -16.52 20.58
C ILE A 107 -17.45 -16.80 21.50
N VAL A 108 -16.90 -15.77 22.16
CA VAL A 108 -15.79 -15.93 23.11
C VAL A 108 -16.21 -16.87 24.24
N PHE A 109 -17.38 -16.63 24.85
CA PHE A 109 -17.89 -17.49 25.91
C PHE A 109 -18.02 -18.95 25.45
N PHE A 110 -18.61 -19.19 24.28
CA PHE A 110 -18.84 -20.53 23.73
C PHE A 110 -17.53 -21.29 23.43
N VAL A 111 -16.49 -20.58 23.00
CA VAL A 111 -15.15 -21.15 22.79
C VAL A 111 -14.49 -21.47 24.13
N PHE A 112 -14.49 -20.52 25.07
CA PHE A 112 -13.81 -20.69 26.37
C PHE A 112 -14.54 -21.64 27.33
N SER A 113 -15.85 -21.82 27.18
CA SER A 113 -16.63 -22.75 27.99
C SER A 113 -16.45 -24.22 27.58
N GLY A 114 -15.64 -24.51 26.56
CA GLY A 114 -15.43 -25.86 26.02
C GLY A 114 -16.62 -26.45 25.27
N MET A 115 -17.70 -25.67 25.06
CA MET A 115 -18.87 -26.13 24.30
C MET A 115 -18.59 -26.22 22.80
N ALA A 116 -17.56 -25.50 22.32
CA ALA A 116 -17.10 -25.56 20.94
C ALA A 116 -16.07 -26.67 20.66
N ASP A 117 -15.60 -27.42 21.67
CA ASP A 117 -14.49 -28.38 21.52
C ASP A 117 -14.71 -29.39 20.39
N THR A 118 -15.91 -29.95 20.29
CA THR A 118 -16.26 -30.93 19.24
C THR A 118 -16.19 -30.32 17.84
N LEU A 119 -16.57 -29.05 17.69
CA LEU A 119 -16.56 -28.31 16.43
C LEU A 119 -15.16 -27.81 16.06
N LEU A 120 -14.36 -27.43 17.05
CA LEU A 120 -13.01 -26.90 16.84
C LEU A 120 -11.96 -28.00 16.56
N ARG A 121 -12.22 -29.24 17.01
CA ARG A 121 -11.33 -30.39 16.79
C ARG A 121 -11.41 -30.95 15.37
N ASP A 122 -12.50 -30.71 14.66
CA ASP A 122 -12.59 -31.03 13.23
C ASP A 122 -11.91 -29.92 12.41
N ALA A 123 -10.86 -30.27 11.67
CA ALA A 123 -10.10 -29.33 10.86
C ALA A 123 -10.96 -28.60 9.82
N THR A 124 -11.94 -29.28 9.21
CA THR A 124 -12.80 -28.68 8.17
C THR A 124 -13.82 -27.72 8.78
N ALA A 125 -14.43 -28.11 9.89
CA ALA A 125 -15.37 -27.27 10.63
C ALA A 125 -14.66 -26.05 11.25
N SER A 126 -13.49 -26.24 11.85
CA SER A 126 -12.69 -25.18 12.49
C SER A 126 -12.26 -24.10 11.51
N LEU A 127 -11.84 -24.45 10.29
CA LEU A 127 -11.51 -23.48 9.24
C LEU A 127 -12.73 -22.63 8.83
N THR A 128 -13.88 -23.29 8.67
CA THR A 128 -15.13 -22.61 8.28
C THR A 128 -15.61 -21.68 9.40
N ILE A 129 -15.59 -22.17 10.64
CA ILE A 129 -15.96 -21.39 11.84
C ILE A 129 -15.01 -20.22 12.03
N GLY A 130 -13.69 -20.43 11.91
CA GLY A 130 -12.70 -19.37 12.00
C GLY A 130 -12.91 -18.27 10.96
N THR A 131 -13.33 -18.64 9.74
CA THR A 131 -13.67 -17.69 8.69
C THR A 131 -14.92 -16.88 9.04
N ILE A 132 -16.00 -17.54 9.50
CA ILE A 132 -17.25 -16.87 9.89
C ILE A 132 -17.02 -15.93 11.08
N VAL A 133 -16.30 -16.40 12.09
CA VAL A 133 -15.91 -15.60 13.27
C VAL A 133 -15.03 -14.43 12.83
N GLY A 134 -14.09 -14.65 11.92
CA GLY A 134 -13.26 -13.60 11.33
C GLY A 134 -14.10 -12.50 10.67
N TYR A 135 -15.09 -12.86 9.86
CA TYR A 135 -16.02 -11.90 9.27
C TYR A 135 -16.83 -11.16 10.34
N TRP A 136 -17.35 -11.86 11.34
CA TRP A 136 -18.09 -11.22 12.44
C TRP A 136 -17.26 -10.16 13.17
N PHE A 137 -16.01 -10.48 13.54
CA PHE A 137 -15.12 -9.52 14.19
C PHE A 137 -14.68 -8.39 13.27
N ASN A 138 -14.61 -8.62 11.96
CA ASN A 138 -14.36 -7.55 10.98
C ASN A 138 -15.51 -6.54 10.93
N GLU A 139 -16.76 -7.02 10.90
CA GLU A 139 -17.95 -6.16 10.96
C GLU A 139 -18.05 -5.42 12.31
N LEU A 140 -17.73 -6.09 13.42
CA LEU A 140 -17.67 -5.45 14.73
C LEU A 140 -16.68 -4.27 14.74
N LYS A 141 -15.49 -4.43 14.13
CA LYS A 141 -14.52 -3.34 14.01
C LYS A 141 -15.07 -2.16 13.23
N GLN A 142 -15.79 -2.39 12.13
CA GLN A 142 -16.42 -1.32 11.34
C GLN A 142 -17.47 -0.56 12.16
N VAL A 143 -18.30 -1.27 12.93
CA VAL A 143 -19.30 -0.66 13.81
C VAL A 143 -18.64 0.10 14.97
N LEU A 144 -17.60 -0.46 15.59
CA LEU A 144 -16.85 0.25 16.64
C LEU A 144 -16.14 1.47 16.08
N ALA A 145 -15.62 1.41 14.86
CA ALA A 145 -15.06 2.57 14.17
C ALA A 145 -16.13 3.63 13.93
N PHE A 146 -17.41 3.28 13.71
CA PHE A 146 -18.51 4.26 13.67
C PHE A 146 -18.74 4.95 15.02
N TRP A 147 -18.53 4.31 16.17
CA TRP A 147 -18.74 4.96 17.47
C TRP A 147 -17.53 5.71 18.00
N PHE A 148 -16.33 5.15 17.82
CA PHE A 148 -15.10 5.66 18.43
C PHE A 148 -14.17 6.38 17.45
N GLY A 149 -14.50 6.36 16.15
CA GLY A 149 -13.60 6.84 15.10
C GLY A 149 -12.52 5.81 14.76
N THR A 150 -11.96 5.92 13.56
CA THR A 150 -10.62 5.35 13.30
C THR A 150 -9.66 6.20 14.11
N THR A 151 -9.12 5.64 15.19
CA THR A 151 -8.22 6.25 16.19
C THR A 151 -7.50 7.51 15.68
N GLY A 152 -7.54 8.59 16.48
CA GLY A 152 -7.07 9.95 16.17
C GLY A 152 -5.64 10.10 15.62
N GLU A 153 -4.89 9.01 15.52
CA GLU A 153 -3.61 8.88 14.82
C GLU A 153 -3.70 9.23 13.33
N THR A 154 -4.78 8.90 12.62
CA THR A 154 -4.98 9.32 11.22
C THR A 154 -5.26 10.82 11.10
N GLN A 155 -6.06 11.38 12.01
CA GLN A 155 -6.28 12.84 12.06
C GLN A 155 -5.04 13.60 12.50
N ARG A 156 -4.26 13.06 13.44
CA ARG A 156 -2.99 13.62 13.90
C ARG A 156 -1.92 13.55 12.83
N ALA A 157 -1.77 12.42 12.13
CA ALA A 157 -0.87 12.29 11.00
C ALA A 157 -1.24 13.25 9.86
N ASN A 158 -2.54 13.37 9.53
CA ASN A 158 -3.00 14.34 8.54
C ASN A 158 -2.78 15.79 8.98
N ALA A 159 -2.89 16.09 10.28
CA ALA A 159 -2.59 17.41 10.84
C ALA A 159 -1.08 17.70 10.81
N GLU A 160 -0.23 16.74 11.15
CA GLU A 160 1.23 16.84 11.10
C GLU A 160 1.74 16.99 9.65
N VAL A 161 1.19 16.23 8.70
CA VAL A 161 1.51 16.38 7.25
C VAL A 161 1.08 17.74 6.73
N ARG A 162 -0.12 18.23 7.10
CA ARG A 162 -0.56 19.58 6.74
C ARG A 162 0.34 20.64 7.35
N GLN A 163 0.70 20.50 8.62
CA GLN A 163 1.62 21.41 9.30
C GLN A 163 2.99 21.41 8.62
N PHE A 164 3.51 20.24 8.26
CA PHE A 164 4.76 20.12 7.49
C PHE A 164 4.65 20.79 6.12
N ALA A 165 3.52 20.65 5.42
CA ALA A 165 3.32 21.22 4.08
C ALA A 165 3.14 22.74 4.06
N VAL A 166 2.65 23.35 5.15
CA VAL A 166 2.40 24.81 5.23
C VAL A 166 3.46 25.57 6.04
N THR A 167 4.39 24.87 6.70
CA THR A 167 5.47 25.52 7.44
C THR A 167 6.52 26.08 6.45
N PRO A 168 6.83 27.37 6.49
CA PRO A 168 7.85 27.94 5.61
C PRO A 168 9.23 27.31 5.90
N GLY A 169 9.86 26.71 4.88
CA GLY A 169 11.23 26.17 4.95
C GLY A 169 11.37 24.69 5.31
N THR A 170 10.28 23.94 5.52
CA THR A 170 10.31 22.49 5.82
C THR A 170 10.40 21.60 4.57
N VAL A 171 10.03 22.11 3.40
CA VAL A 171 10.19 21.40 2.12
C VAL A 171 11.48 21.89 1.46
N THR A 172 12.61 21.28 1.82
CA THR A 172 13.86 21.49 1.07
C THR A 172 13.78 20.63 -0.20
N ALA A 173 13.54 21.26 -1.34
CA ALA A 173 13.92 20.64 -2.61
C ALA A 173 15.45 20.56 -2.60
N ASP A 174 15.99 19.38 -2.33
CA ASP A 174 17.42 19.13 -2.50
C ASP A 174 17.76 19.48 -3.95
N SER A 175 18.35 20.65 -4.16
CA SER A 175 18.89 21.06 -5.44
C SER A 175 20.27 20.44 -5.52
N PRO A 176 20.48 19.35 -6.28
CA PRO A 176 21.81 18.78 -6.42
C PRO A 176 22.53 19.63 -7.46
N GLY A 177 23.28 20.63 -7.00
CA GLY A 177 24.13 21.39 -7.91
C GLY A 177 24.60 22.75 -7.41
N GLN A 178 25.38 22.78 -6.33
CA GLN A 178 26.46 23.78 -6.17
C GLN A 178 27.56 23.21 -5.27
N LYS A 179 28.51 22.46 -5.86
CA LYS A 179 29.95 22.54 -5.58
C LYS A 179 30.70 22.12 -6.82
#